data_AF-A0A6J6IX17-F1
#
_entry.id   AF-A0A6J6IX17-F1
#
_cell.length_a   1.000
_cell.length_b   1.000
_cell.length_c   1.000
_cell.angle_alpha   90.00
_cell.angle_beta   90.00
_cell.angle_gamma   90.00
#
_symmetry.space_group_name_H-M   'P 1'
#
loop_
_entity.id
_entity.type
_entity.pdbx_description
1 polymer ?
#
loop_
_entity_poly.entity_id
_entity_poly.type
_entity_poly.pdbx_seq_one_letter_code
_entity_poly.pdbx_strand_id
1 'polypeptide(L)'
;MAVAFKIEEEFQVALAQLFSVLSDVGSWVVFERPRLISAKNGEVRLAFEDGTRAIISFSVIDGGVKAIIVHELLSDESQVKPKTLYWQEVLQGMHRRLDVA
;
A
#
# COMPACT_ATOMS: atom_id res chain seq x y z
N MET A 1 -9.54 -16.92 13.65
CA MET A 1 -8.78 -15.75 14.10
C MET A 1 -8.36 -15.03 12.83
N ALA A 2 -8.61 -13.72 12.71
CA ALA A 2 -8.19 -13.00 11.51
C ALA A 2 -6.66 -12.81 11.54
N VAL A 3 -6.00 -13.12 10.43
CA VAL A 3 -4.56 -12.93 10.26
C VAL A 3 -4.31 -11.54 9.67
N ALA A 4 -3.17 -10.95 10.01
CA ALA A 4 -2.68 -9.69 9.44
C ALA A 4 -1.15 -9.75 9.26
N PHE A 5 -0.63 -8.99 8.32
CA PHE A 5 0.81 -8.80 8.14
C PHE A 5 1.15 -7.35 7.82
N LYS A 6 2.42 -7.00 7.99
CA LYS A 6 2.96 -5.65 7.82
C LYS A 6 4.07 -5.64 6.78
N ILE A 7 4.06 -4.64 5.91
CA ILE A 7 5.18 -4.28 5.01
C ILE A 7 5.57 -2.84 5.31
N GLU A 8 6.87 -2.56 5.26
CA GLU A 8 7.41 -1.21 5.34
C GLU A 8 8.29 -0.97 4.11
N GLU A 9 8.12 0.17 3.46
CA GLU A 9 8.88 0.57 2.28
C GLU A 9 9.26 2.04 2.38
N GLU A 10 10.48 2.39 1.99
CA GLU A 10 10.99 3.76 2.05
C GLU A 10 11.11 4.36 0.66
N PHE A 11 10.68 5.61 0.52
CA PHE A 11 10.73 6.35 -0.74
C PHE A 11 11.46 7.67 -0.51
N GLN A 12 12.40 8.00 -1.41
CA GLN A 12 13.17 9.26 -1.38
C GLN A 12 12.39 10.40 -2.06
N VAL A 13 11.14 10.61 -1.63
CA VAL A 13 10.23 11.62 -2.19
C VAL A 13 9.48 12.36 -1.08
N ALA A 14 8.83 13.48 -1.43
CA ALA A 14 8.00 14.21 -0.49
C ALA A 14 6.70 13.46 -0.15
N LEU A 15 6.19 13.62 1.08
CA LEU A 15 4.96 12.99 1.56
C LEU A 15 3.76 13.25 0.65
N ALA A 16 3.57 14.49 0.20
CA ALA A 16 2.45 14.84 -0.67
C ALA A 16 2.47 14.06 -1.99
N GLN A 17 3.66 13.82 -2.56
CA GLN A 17 3.85 13.08 -3.79
C GLN A 17 3.52 11.60 -3.59
N LEU A 18 4.10 10.97 -2.57
CA LEU A 18 3.85 9.56 -2.25
C LEU A 18 2.37 9.33 -1.91
N PHE A 19 1.78 10.20 -1.09
CA PHE A 19 0.37 10.12 -0.70
C PHE A 19 -0.56 10.24 -1.91
N SER A 20 -0.31 11.19 -2.81
CA SER A 20 -1.08 11.36 -4.05
C SER A 20 -1.06 10.08 -4.90
N VAL A 21 0.13 9.52 -5.12
CA VAL A 21 0.31 8.32 -5.96
C VAL A 21 -0.33 7.08 -5.34
N LEU A 22 -0.20 6.87 -4.02
CA LEU A 22 -0.79 5.72 -3.33
C LEU A 22 -2.30 5.86 -3.07
N SER A 23 -2.85 7.07 -3.11
CA SER A 23 -4.31 7.27 -3.03
C SER A 23 -4.99 7.15 -4.40
N ASP A 24 -4.26 7.34 -5.50
CA ASP A 24 -4.76 7.13 -6.86
C ASP A 24 -4.70 5.66 -7.30
N VAL A 25 -5.51 4.82 -6.65
CA VAL A 25 -5.56 3.37 -6.91
C VAL A 25 -5.92 3.04 -8.37
N GLY A 26 -6.66 3.93 -9.05
CA GLY A 26 -7.04 3.75 -10.46
C GLY A 26 -5.84 3.72 -11.41
N SER A 27 -4.74 4.36 -11.02
CA SER A 27 -3.49 4.41 -11.79
C SER A 27 -2.54 3.24 -11.55
N TRP A 28 -2.87 2.33 -10.62
CA TRP A 28 -2.00 1.21 -10.30
C TRP A 28 -2.01 0.15 -11.40
N VAL A 29 -0.82 -0.29 -11.79
CA VAL A 29 -0.61 -1.35 -12.77
C VAL A 29 -0.46 -2.68 -12.02
N VAL A 30 -1.60 -3.26 -11.64
CA VAL A 30 -1.69 -4.49 -10.83
C VAL A 30 -2.83 -5.38 -11.31
N PHE A 31 -2.77 -6.66 -10.93
CA PHE A 31 -3.77 -7.67 -11.31
C PHE A 31 -5.14 -7.45 -10.65
N GLU A 32 -5.17 -7.14 -9.35
CA GLU A 32 -6.38 -6.81 -8.60
C GLU A 32 -6.31 -5.34 -8.19
N ARG A 33 -7.34 -4.54 -8.49
CA ARG A 33 -7.41 -3.15 -8.02
C ARG A 33 -8.36 -3.05 -6.83
N PRO A 34 -7.87 -2.77 -5.62
CA PRO A 34 -8.76 -2.59 -4.48
C PRO A 34 -9.57 -1.30 -4.63
N ARG A 35 -10.67 -1.22 -3.90
CA ARG A 35 -11.46 -0.01 -3.81
C ARG A 35 -10.88 0.92 -2.75
N LEU A 36 -10.63 2.17 -3.13
CA LEU A 36 -10.31 3.23 -2.17
C LEU A 36 -11.52 3.48 -1.26
N ILE A 37 -11.35 3.27 0.05
CA ILE A 37 -12.37 3.57 1.06
C ILE A 37 -12.20 4.99 1.56
N SER A 38 -10.96 5.40 1.85
CA SER A 38 -10.65 6.76 2.26
C SER A 38 -9.17 7.08 2.08
N ALA A 39 -8.85 8.31 1.71
CA ALA A 39 -7.51 8.88 1.77
C ALA A 39 -7.59 10.19 2.57
N LYS A 40 -7.37 10.13 3.88
CA LYS A 40 -7.49 11.29 4.78
C LYS A 40 -6.64 11.10 6.03
N ASN A 41 -6.30 12.19 6.69
CA ASN A 41 -5.52 12.18 7.96
C ASN A 41 -4.19 11.42 7.86
N GLY A 42 -3.53 11.44 6.69
CA GLY A 42 -2.28 10.71 6.50
C GLY A 42 -2.42 9.19 6.41
N GLU A 43 -3.63 8.68 6.17
CA GLU A 43 -3.89 7.26 5.93
C GLU A 43 -4.64 7.04 4.61
N VAL A 44 -4.30 5.95 3.92
CA VAL A 44 -5.06 5.40 2.80
C VAL A 44 -5.64 4.06 3.24
N ARG A 45 -6.96 3.90 3.10
CA ARG A 45 -7.68 2.67 3.44
C ARG A 45 -8.29 2.05 2.21
N LEU A 46 -8.10 0.76 2.05
CA LEU A 46 -8.45 -0.02 0.87
C LEU A 46 -9.28 -1.24 1.26
N ALA A 47 -10.23 -1.60 0.40
CA ALA A 47 -10.98 -2.85 0.51
C ALA A 47 -10.79 -3.70 -0.75
N PHE A 48 -10.55 -4.99 -0.56
CA PHE A 48 -10.36 -5.99 -1.61
C PHE A 48 -11.66 -6.77 -1.84
N GLU A 49 -11.79 -7.43 -3.00
CA GLU A 49 -13.02 -8.17 -3.35
C GLU A 49 -13.20 -9.43 -2.50
N ASP A 50 -12.09 -10.01 -2.03
CA ASP A 50 -12.06 -11.16 -1.12
C ASP A 50 -12.42 -10.80 0.34
N GLY A 51 -12.79 -9.55 0.60
CA GLY A 51 -13.19 -9.07 1.93
C GLY A 51 -12.04 -8.66 2.83
N THR A 52 -10.78 -8.78 2.38
CA THR A 52 -9.63 -8.28 3.14
C THR A 52 -9.50 -6.75 3.00
N ARG A 53 -8.64 -6.16 3.82
CA ARG A 53 -8.41 -4.72 3.84
C ARG A 53 -6.94 -4.40 3.94
N ALA A 54 -6.59 -3.20 3.51
CA ALA A 54 -5.29 -2.64 3.80
C ALA A 54 -5.38 -1.21 4.30
N ILE A 55 -4.50 -0.89 5.23
CA ILE A 55 -4.29 0.43 5.80
C ILE A 55 -2.85 0.81 5.50
N ILE A 56 -2.67 1.92 4.79
CA ILE A 56 -1.37 2.50 4.49
C ILE A 56 -1.24 3.76 5.32
N SER A 57 -0.22 3.83 6.16
CA SER A 57 0.17 5.02 6.91
C SER A 57 1.56 5.49 6.48
N PHE A 58 1.86 6.75 6.75
CA PHE A 58 3.09 7.39 6.32
C PHE A 58 3.84 8.02 7.49
N SER A 59 5.15 7.86 7.50
CA SER A 59 6.04 8.57 8.42
C SER A 59 7.12 9.28 7.63
N VAL A 60 7.29 10.59 7.86
CA VAL A 60 8.44 11.33 7.33
C VAL A 60 9.69 10.81 8.03
N ILE A 61 10.74 10.54 7.25
CA ILE A 61 12.06 10.11 7.71
C ILE A 61 13.13 11.04 7.13
N ASP A 62 14.37 10.92 7.58
CA ASP A 62 15.46 11.70 6.97
C ASP A 62 15.63 11.31 5.50
N GLY A 63 15.61 12.30 4.60
CA GLY A 63 15.69 12.10 3.16
C GLY A 63 14.42 11.59 2.45
N GLY A 64 13.32 11.29 3.16
CA GLY A 64 12.14 10.74 2.48
C GLY A 64 10.94 10.40 3.36
N VAL A 65 10.19 9.39 2.93
CA VAL A 65 8.95 8.94 3.59
C VAL A 65 8.92 7.43 3.64
N LYS A 66 8.64 6.88 4.81
CA LYS A 66 8.31 5.46 4.99
C LYS A 66 6.81 5.26 4.85
N ALA A 67 6.40 4.41 3.91
CA ALA A 67 5.05 3.86 3.84
C ALA A 67 4.98 2.58 4.66
N ILE A 68 3.96 2.48 5.51
CA ILE A 68 3.69 1.31 6.34
C ILE A 68 2.34 0.74 5.90
N ILE A 69 2.35 -0.49 5.41
CA ILE A 69 1.17 -1.18 4.92
C ILE A 69 0.81 -2.30 5.88
N VAL A 70 -0.38 -2.23 6.46
CA VAL A 70 -0.98 -3.32 7.21
C VAL A 70 -2.08 -3.93 6.37
N HIS A 71 -1.96 -5.20 6.01
CA HIS A 71 -3.01 -5.95 5.34
C HIS A 71 -3.64 -6.92 6.33
N GLU A 72 -4.95 -6.85 6.50
CA GLU A 72 -5.68 -7.48 7.59
C GLU A 72 -6.95 -8.19 7.11
N LEU A 73 -7.58 -8.92 8.03
CA LEU A 73 -8.77 -9.75 7.77
C LEU A 73 -8.49 -10.92 6.83
N LEU A 74 -7.24 -11.41 6.80
CA LEU A 74 -6.94 -12.66 6.13
C LEU A 74 -7.59 -13.82 6.90
N SER A 75 -8.10 -14.80 6.16
CA SER A 75 -8.79 -15.97 6.70
C SER A 75 -7.82 -16.94 7.37
N ASP A 76 -6.60 -17.05 6.83
CA ASP A 76 -5.53 -17.91 7.32
C ASP A 76 -4.14 -17.46 6.80
N GLU A 77 -3.08 -18.09 7.31
CA GLU A 77 -1.70 -17.74 6.97
C GLU A 77 -1.30 -18.03 5.52
N SER A 78 -1.98 -18.94 4.83
CA SER A 78 -1.67 -19.26 3.42
C SER A 78 -1.93 -18.07 2.50
N GLN A 79 -2.80 -17.14 2.91
CA GLN A 79 -3.08 -15.90 2.18
C GLN A 79 -2.00 -14.82 2.34
N VAL A 80 -1.09 -14.94 3.30
CA VAL A 80 -0.04 -13.94 3.55
C VAL A 80 0.93 -13.83 2.37
N LYS A 81 1.42 -14.98 1.88
CA LYS A 81 2.38 -15.02 0.76
C LYS A 81 1.83 -14.38 -0.52
N PRO A 82 0.65 -14.74 -1.05
CA PRO A 82 0.13 -14.10 -2.26
C PRO A 82 -0.13 -12.59 -2.06
N LYS A 83 -0.65 -12.15 -0.90
CA LYS A 83 -0.84 -10.72 -0.63
C LYS A 83 0.47 -9.96 -0.47
N THR A 84 1.53 -10.61 0.03
CA THR A 84 2.87 -10.01 0.08
C THR A 84 3.43 -9.80 -1.33
N LEU A 85 3.28 -10.79 -2.23
CA LEU A 85 3.68 -10.65 -3.63
C LEU A 85 2.91 -9.53 -4.34
N TYR A 86 1.60 -9.45 -4.11
CA TYR A 86 0.78 -8.35 -4.62
C TYR A 86 1.35 -6.97 -4.22
N TRP A 87 1.70 -6.79 -2.94
CA TRP A 87 2.29 -5.53 -2.48
C TRP A 87 3.66 -5.26 -3.05
N GLN A 88 4.50 -6.28 -3.26
CA GLN A 88 5.78 -6.11 -3.94
C GLN A 88 5.58 -5.58 -5.37
N GLU A 89 4.60 -6.08 -6.12
CA GLU A 89 4.28 -5.56 -7.45
C GLU A 89 3.81 -4.11 -7.41
N VAL A 90 2.91 -3.76 -6.47
CA VAL A 90 2.46 -2.38 -6.25
C VAL A 90 3.66 -1.47 -6.00
N LEU A 91 4.48 -1.80 -4.99
CA LEU A 91 5.59 -0.97 -4.53
C LEU A 91 6.67 -0.81 -5.60
N GLN A 92 7.01 -1.88 -6.33
CA GLN A 92 7.90 -1.79 -7.49
C GLN A 92 7.33 -0.89 -8.59
N GLY A 93 6.02 -0.95 -8.83
CA GLY A 93 5.34 -0.03 -9.73
C GLY A 93 5.43 1.43 -9.27
N MET A 94 5.32 1.67 -7.96
CA MET A 94 5.42 3.00 -7.38
C MET A 94 6.84 3.56 -7.49
N HIS A 95 7.87 2.77 -7.17
CA HIS A 95 9.28 3.16 -7.36
C HIS A 95 9.56 3.57 -8.80
N ARG A 96 9.17 2.74 -9.78
CA ARG A 96 9.33 3.10 -11.21
C ARG A 96 8.64 4.40 -11.61
N ARG A 97 7.51 4.73 -10.99
CA ARG A 97 6.77 5.97 -11.29
C ARG A 97 7.41 7.19 -10.62
N LEU A 98 7.97 7.01 -9.43
CA LEU A 98 8.53 8.08 -8.61
C LEU A 98 10.00 8.38 -8.94
N ASP A 99 10.78 7.38 -9.36
CA ASP A 99 12.18 7.56 -9.78
C ASP A 99 12.34 8.32 -11.11
N VAL A 100 11.26 8.42 -11.90
CA VAL A 100 11.22 9.11 -13.19
C VAL A 100 10.67 10.54 -13.05
N ALA A 101 10.24 10.95 -11.85
CA ALA A 101 9.56 12.22 -11.57
C ALA A 101 10.50 13.33 -11.10
#